data_AF-A0A2M7FCG7-F1
#
_entry.id   AF-A0A2M7FCG7-F1
#
_cell.length_a   1.000
_cell.length_b   1.000
_cell.length_c   1.000
_cell.angle_alpha   90.00
_cell.angle_beta   90.00
_cell.angle_gamma   90.00
#
_symmetry.space_group_name_H-M   'P 1'
#
loop_
_entity.id
_entity.type
_entity.pdbx_description
1 polymer ?
#
loop_
_entity_poly.entity_id
_entity_poly.type
_entity_poly.pdbx_seq_one_letter_code
_entity_poly.pdbx_strand_id
1 'polypeptide(L)'
;MKRFIYKTEVTVGLIVGAILTLAISGSIDLFLPLKSGGWSEAVRKSIHAFLGPPWENLLPVQIAFGAIAIFIITGLGALIGALFALMLSGFFRKMFHLLEKHEDE
;
A
#
# COMPACT_ATOMS: atom_id res chain seq x y z
N MET A 1 16.43 -6.44 -22.68
CA MET A 1 16.78 -6.80 -21.28
C MET A 1 16.40 -5.73 -20.24
N LYS A 2 16.87 -4.47 -20.36
CA LYS A 2 16.53 -3.38 -19.39
C LYS A 2 15.03 -3.22 -19.11
N ARG A 3 14.17 -3.30 -20.14
CA ARG A 3 12.71 -3.17 -20.02
C ARG A 3 12.05 -4.32 -19.23
N PHE A 4 12.66 -5.50 -19.18
CA PHE A 4 12.16 -6.65 -18.43
C PHE A 4 12.50 -6.52 -16.94
N ILE A 5 13.73 -6.08 -16.64
CA ILE A 5 14.20 -5.86 -15.26
C ILE A 5 13.35 -4.77 -14.57
N TYR A 6 13.07 -3.66 -15.26
CA TYR A 6 12.17 -2.62 -14.73
C TYR A 6 10.76 -3.13 -14.42
N LYS A 7 10.23 -4.05 -15.23
CA LYS A 7 8.91 -4.64 -14.97
C LYS A 7 8.94 -5.52 -13.72
N THR A 8 9.97 -6.33 -13.53
CA THR A 8 10.11 -7.18 -12.35
C THR A 8 10.29 -6.35 -11.08
N GLU A 9 11.16 -5.35 -11.08
CA GLU A 9 11.39 -4.45 -9.94
C GLU A 9 10.09 -3.76 -9.49
N VAL A 10 9.34 -3.20 -10.44
CA VAL A 10 8.05 -2.56 -10.17
C VAL A 10 7.03 -3.57 -9.65
N THR A 11 6.97 -4.78 -10.24
CA THR A 11 6.01 -5.81 -9.84
C THR A 11 6.27 -6.29 -8.41
N VAL A 12 7.54 -6.52 -8.06
CA VAL A 12 7.93 -6.88 -6.70
C VAL A 12 7.61 -5.75 -5.73
N GLY A 13 7.91 -4.50 -6.10
CA GLY A 13 7.54 -3.32 -5.32
C GLY A 13 6.03 -3.21 -5.07
N LEU A 14 5.22 -3.42 -6.11
CA LEU A 14 3.75 -3.43 -6.01
C LEU A 14 3.26 -4.50 -5.02
N ILE A 15 3.74 -5.74 -5.15
CA ILE A 15 3.29 -6.85 -4.30
C ILE A 15 3.73 -6.64 -2.84
N VAL A 16 5.00 -6.31 -2.62
CA VAL A 16 5.55 -6.13 -1.27
C VAL A 16 4.92 -4.91 -0.59
N GLY A 17 4.76 -3.80 -1.31
CA GLY A 17 4.10 -2.60 -0.78
C GLY A 17 2.64 -2.83 -0.42
N ALA A 18 1.90 -3.56 -1.27
CA ALA A 18 0.51 -3.97 -1.00
C ALA A 18 0.40 -4.77 0.30
N ILE A 19 1.23 -5.82 0.44
CA ILE A 19 1.21 -6.72 1.60
C ILE A 19 1.60 -5.98 2.88
N LEU A 20 2.67 -5.19 2.84
CA LEU A 20 3.13 -4.44 4.02
C LEU A 20 2.08 -3.45 4.51
N THR A 21 1.41 -2.76 3.59
CA THR A 21 0.41 -1.76 3.96
C THR A 21 -0.84 -2.40 4.56
N LEU A 22 -1.26 -3.55 4.04
CA LEU A 22 -2.32 -4.35 4.65
C LEU A 22 -1.93 -4.84 6.06
N ALA A 23 -0.70 -5.34 6.22
CA ALA A 23 -0.20 -5.80 7.51
C ALA A 23 -0.13 -4.67 8.54
N ILE A 24 0.37 -3.50 8.15
CA ILE A 24 0.45 -2.31 9.02
C ILE A 24 -0.96 -1.81 9.36
N SER A 25 -1.84 -1.71 8.36
CA SER A 25 -3.22 -1.25 8.57
C SER A 25 -3.99 -2.16 9.53
N GLY A 26 -3.86 -3.48 9.39
CA GLY A 26 -4.46 -4.44 10.31
C GLY A 26 -3.83 -4.38 11.70
N SER A 27 -2.53 -4.15 11.80
CA SER A 27 -1.84 -4.01 13.08
C SER A 27 -2.27 -2.77 13.85
N ILE A 28 -2.59 -1.66 13.16
CA ILE A 28 -3.12 -0.45 13.80
C ILE A 28 -4.45 -0.73 14.49
N ASP A 29 -5.35 -1.47 13.85
CA ASP A 29 -6.65 -1.82 14.43
C ASP A 29 -6.53 -2.81 15.60
N LEU A 30 -5.52 -3.68 15.58
CA LEU A 30 -5.32 -4.71 16.61
C LEU A 30 -4.53 -4.22 17.84
N PHE A 31 -3.53 -3.36 17.65
CA PHE A 31 -2.53 -3.06 18.69
C PHE A 31 -2.54 -1.61 19.17
N LEU A 32 -3.17 -0.68 18.46
CA LEU A 32 -3.17 0.73 18.86
C LEU A 32 -4.57 1.13 19.37
N PRO A 33 -4.72 1.44 20.68
CA PRO A 33 -5.94 2.04 21.19
C PRO A 33 -6.01 3.50 20.72
N LEU A 34 -6.49 3.70 19.49
CA LEU A 34 -6.72 5.01 18.92
C LEU A 34 -7.97 5.62 19.54
N LYS A 35 -7.84 6.83 20.12
CA LYS A 35 -8.95 7.60 20.73
C LYS A 35 -10.14 7.82 19.79
N SER A 36 -9.93 7.75 18.47
CA SER A 36 -10.94 7.97 17.43
C SER A 36 -11.65 6.69 16.97
N GLY A 37 -11.24 5.52 17.47
CA GLY A 37 -11.49 4.22 16.85
C GLY A 37 -10.51 3.96 15.70
N GLY A 38 -10.26 2.68 15.39
CA GLY A 38 -9.40 2.25 14.30
C GLY A 38 -9.96 2.58 12.90
N TRP A 39 -9.31 2.07 11.86
CA TRP A 39 -9.74 2.18 10.47
C TRP A 39 -11.18 1.70 10.26
N SER A 40 -11.57 0.60 10.93
CA SER A 40 -12.95 0.10 10.90
C SER A 40 -13.98 1.16 11.32
N GLU A 41 -13.69 1.92 12.39
CA GLU A 41 -14.60 2.96 12.90
C GLU A 41 -14.59 4.21 12.01
N ALA A 42 -13.43 4.57 11.44
CA ALA A 42 -13.32 5.67 10.49
C ALA A 42 -14.11 5.38 9.19
N VAL A 43 -14.05 4.14 8.70
CA VAL A 43 -14.84 3.67 7.56
C VAL A 43 -16.32 3.72 7.91
N ARG A 44 -16.72 3.20 9.08
CA ARG A 44 -18.12 3.23 9.55
C ARG A 44 -18.68 4.66 9.62
N LYS A 45 -17.93 5.61 10.18
CA LYS A 45 -18.32 7.03 10.24
C LYS A 45 -18.45 7.66 8.85
N SER A 46 -17.56 7.32 7.93
CA SER A 46 -17.61 7.81 6.55
C SER A 46 -18.84 7.29 5.80
N ILE A 47 -19.19 6.02 6.00
CA ILE A 47 -20.40 5.44 5.39
C ILE A 47 -21.65 6.07 5.99
N HIS A 48 -21.69 6.28 7.31
CA HIS A 48 -22.76 7.01 7.98
C HIS A 48 -22.99 8.40 7.39
N ALA A 49 -21.90 9.14 7.16
CA ALA A 49 -21.97 10.47 6.58
C ALA A 49 -22.45 10.44 5.12
N PHE A 50 -22.14 9.38 4.36
CA PHE A 50 -22.42 9.31 2.93
C PHE A 50 -23.83 8.76 2.60
N LEU A 51 -24.28 7.74 3.32
CA LEU A 51 -25.54 7.03 3.05
C LEU A 51 -26.67 7.37 4.02
N GLY A 52 -26.35 7.93 5.19
CA GLY A 52 -27.33 8.17 6.25
C GLY A 52 -27.87 6.88 6.89
N PRO A 53 -28.47 6.93 8.09
CA PRO A 53 -29.08 5.75 8.71
C PRO A 53 -30.29 5.24 7.90
N PRO A 54 -30.58 3.92 7.85
CA PRO A 54 -29.93 2.81 8.56
C PRO A 54 -29.16 1.89 7.59
N TRP A 55 -28.10 2.40 6.96
CA TRP A 55 -27.21 1.60 6.10
C TRP A 55 -26.57 0.41 6.86
N GLU A 56 -26.49 0.50 8.18
CA GLU A 56 -25.98 -0.55 9.07
C GLU A 56 -26.74 -1.87 8.96
N ASN A 57 -28.00 -1.85 8.52
CA ASN A 57 -28.79 -3.07 8.33
C ASN A 57 -28.56 -3.73 6.96
N LEU A 58 -27.81 -3.07 6.08
CA LEU A 58 -27.53 -3.55 4.72
C LEU A 58 -26.14 -4.19 4.68
N LEU A 59 -26.08 -5.49 5.02
CA LEU A 59 -24.89 -6.33 4.87
C LEU A 59 -24.14 -6.11 3.53
N PRO A 60 -24.83 -6.03 2.36
CA PRO A 60 -24.15 -5.78 1.08
C PRO A 60 -23.39 -4.45 1.03
N VAL A 61 -23.92 -3.41 1.68
CA VAL A 61 -23.30 -2.08 1.73
C VAL A 61 -22.03 -2.12 2.59
N GLN A 62 -22.10 -2.77 3.76
CA GLN A 62 -20.94 -2.91 4.65
C GLN A 62 -19.79 -3.64 3.94
N ILE A 63 -20.09 -4.74 3.25
CA ILE A 63 -19.10 -5.52 2.50
C ILE A 63 -18.51 -4.68 1.35
N ALA A 64 -19.35 -3.96 0.60
CA ALA A 64 -18.89 -3.14 -0.51
C ALA A 64 -17.91 -2.04 -0.05
N PHE A 65 -18.25 -1.30 1.01
CA PHE A 65 -17.35 -0.27 1.52
C PHE A 65 -16.09 -0.84 2.20
N GLY A 66 -16.20 -1.97 2.89
CA GLY A 66 -15.03 -2.69 3.41
C GLY A 66 -14.07 -3.10 2.28
N ALA A 67 -14.60 -3.65 1.19
CA ALA A 67 -13.81 -4.00 0.01
C ALA A 67 -13.15 -2.77 -0.65
N ILE A 68 -13.88 -1.65 -0.77
CA ILE A 68 -13.34 -0.40 -1.30
C ILE A 68 -12.19 0.12 -0.41
N ALA A 69 -12.38 0.11 0.91
CA ALA A 69 -11.34 0.55 1.85
C ALA A 69 -10.07 -0.31 1.73
N ILE A 70 -10.23 -1.64 1.70
CA ILE A 70 -9.12 -2.58 1.48
C ILE A 70 -8.43 -2.31 0.15
N PHE A 71 -9.20 -2.09 -0.93
CA PHE A 71 -8.66 -1.81 -2.25
C PHE A 71 -7.84 -0.51 -2.28
N ILE A 72 -8.35 0.57 -1.67
CA ILE A 72 -7.64 1.86 -1.60
C ILE A 72 -6.34 1.71 -0.80
N ILE A 73 -6.40 1.11 0.39
CA ILE A 73 -5.24 0.93 1.27
C ILE A 73 -4.17 0.07 0.59
N THR A 74 -4.59 -1.05 -0.01
CA THR A 74 -3.69 -1.96 -0.74
C THR A 74 -3.08 -1.26 -1.97
N GLY A 75 -3.90 -0.52 -2.72
CA GLY A 75 -3.47 0.20 -3.92
C GLY A 75 -2.45 1.30 -3.61
N LEU A 76 -2.67 2.07 -2.54
CA LEU A 76 -1.71 3.07 -2.05
C LEU A 76 -0.41 2.40 -1.61
N GLY A 77 -0.51 1.30 -0.87
CA GLY A 77 0.64 0.50 -0.46
C GLY A 77 1.46 -0.01 -1.64
N ALA A 78 0.77 -0.57 -2.63
CA ALA A 78 1.40 -1.06 -3.86
C ALA A 78 2.14 0.06 -4.58
N LEU A 79 1.50 1.22 -4.74
CA LEU A 79 2.09 2.37 -5.42
C LEU A 79 3.36 2.86 -4.71
N ILE A 80 3.31 3.00 -3.38
CA ILE A 80 4.48 3.40 -2.57
C ILE A 80 5.59 2.37 -2.71
N GLY A 81 5.27 1.07 -2.63
CA GLY A 81 6.25 0.01 -2.80
C GLY A 81 6.89 -0.02 -4.18
N ALA A 82 6.13 0.24 -5.24
CA ALA A 82 6.64 0.37 -6.61
C ALA A 82 7.59 1.56 -6.75
N LEU A 83 7.22 2.73 -6.22
CA LEU A 83 8.08 3.91 -6.24
C LEU A 83 9.39 3.66 -5.47
N PHE A 84 9.30 3.02 -4.31
CA PHE A 84 10.46 2.66 -3.51
C PHE A 84 11.39 1.68 -4.24
N ALA A 85 10.84 0.64 -4.88
CA ALA A 85 11.61 -0.31 -5.66
C ALA A 85 12.32 0.36 -6.86
N LEU A 86 11.66 1.30 -7.53
CA LEU A 86 12.28 2.10 -8.61
C LEU A 86 13.42 2.98 -8.10
N MET A 87 13.24 3.64 -6.95
CA MET A 87 14.29 4.47 -6.35
C MET A 87 15.51 3.63 -5.96
N LEU A 88 15.31 2.47 -5.32
CA LEU A 88 16.39 1.56 -4.97
C LEU A 88 17.12 1.04 -6.20
N SER A 89 16.39 0.60 -7.23
CA SER A 89 16.99 0.16 -8.49
C SER A 89 17.85 1.25 -9.12
N GLY A 90 17.34 2.50 -9.18
CA GLY A 90 18.09 3.64 -9.70
C GLY A 90 19.36 3.92 -8.88
N PHE A 91 19.26 3.88 -7.56
CA PHE A 91 20.38 4.08 -6.65
C PHE A 91 21.47 3.01 -6.84
N PHE A 92 21.10 1.73 -6.79
CA PHE A 92 22.05 0.63 -6.93
C PHE A 92 22.72 0.61 -8.30
N ARG A 93 21.99 0.88 -9.39
CA ARG A 93 22.60 0.98 -10.73
C ARG A 93 23.66 2.07 -10.80
N LYS A 94 23.40 3.23 -10.18
CA LYS A 94 24.38 4.33 -10.14
C LYS A 94 25.60 3.94 -9.31
N MET A 95 25.39 3.27 -8.18
CA MET A 95 26.48 2.81 -7.31
C MET A 95 27.37 1.77 -8.00
N PHE A 96 26.78 0.76 -8.66
CA PHE A 96 27.54 -0.24 -9.42
C PHE A 96 28.35 0.40 -10.56
N HIS A 97 27.76 1.36 -11.27
CA HIS A 97 28.49 2.05 -12.34
C HIS A 97 29.67 2.90 -11.84
N LEU A 98 29.57 3.45 -10.62
CA LEU A 98 30.68 4.18 -9.99
C LEU A 98 31.77 3.23 -9.49
N LEU A 99 31.40 2.05 -8.99
CA LEU A 99 32.36 1.03 -8.56
C LEU A 99 33.16 0.48 -9.74
N GLU A 100 32.49 0.14 -10.84
CA GLU A 100 33.11 -0.39 -12.06
C GLU A 100 34.11 0.62 -12.67
N LYS A 101 33.79 1.92 -12.63
CA LYS A 101 34.68 2.98 -13.12
C LYS A 101 35.98 3.10 -12.32
N HIS A 102 36.00 2.71 -11.04
CA HIS A 102 37.20 2.77 -10.19
C HIS A 102 38.03 1.48 -10.25
N GLU A 103 37.52 0.39 -10.84
CA GLU A 103 38.27 -0.86 -11.02
C GLU A 103 39.15 -0.83 -12.27
N ASP A 104 38.87 0.09 -13.20
CA ASP A 104 39.59 0.30 -14.46
C ASP A 104 40.69 1.40 -14.39
N GLU A 105 40.89 2.04 -13.23
CA GLU A 105 41.99 3.00 -12.94
C GLU A 105 43.11 2.38 -12.11
#